data_AF-A0A1V6F4J7-F1
#
_entry.id   AF-A0A1V6F4J7-F1
#
_cell.length_a   1.000
_cell.length_b   1.000
_cell.length_c   1.000
_cell.angle_alpha   90.00
_cell.angle_beta   90.00
_cell.angle_gamma   90.00
#
_symmetry.space_group_name_H-M   'P 1'
#
loop_
_entity.id
_entity.type
_entity.pdbx_description
1 polymer ?
#
loop_
_entity_poly.entity_id
_entity_poly.type
_entity_poly.pdbx_seq_one_letter_code
_entity_poly.pdbx_strand_id
1 'polypeptide(L)'
;MTIRQEFTGMLPGAITKFDELLAEVAGLNPVIVKGYDVTAGKDSFFYWGVACRITVAPDDMDDLEAAAEELGITWLGDGDMAYTNGLTIEDFKTYRVNGDVELTPEKEV
;
A
#
# COMPACT_ATOMS: atom_id res chain seq x y z
N MET A 1 14.57 10.70 -3.86
CA MET A 1 13.44 9.87 -4.34
C MET A 1 12.35 10.83 -4.80
N THR A 2 11.94 10.74 -6.06
CA THR A 2 10.81 11.52 -6.58
C THR A 2 9.56 10.69 -6.34
N ILE A 3 8.66 11.15 -5.48
CA ILE A 3 7.40 10.44 -5.18
C ILE A 3 6.42 10.69 -6.34
N ARG A 4 5.81 9.61 -6.84
CA ARG A 4 4.74 9.68 -7.85
C ARG A 4 3.56 10.46 -7.29
N GLN A 5 2.91 11.30 -8.11
CA GLN A 5 1.82 12.15 -7.64
C GLN A 5 0.66 11.30 -7.06
N GLU A 6 0.44 10.12 -7.63
CA GLU A 6 -0.56 9.14 -7.25
C GLU A 6 -0.35 8.57 -5.84
N PHE A 7 0.87 8.66 -5.31
CA PHE A 7 1.23 8.22 -3.95
C PHE A 7 1.26 9.37 -2.93
N THR A 8 0.79 10.56 -3.29
CA THR A 8 0.74 11.70 -2.36
C THR A 8 -0.07 11.34 -1.11
N GLY A 9 0.53 11.50 0.07
CA GLY A 9 -0.09 11.19 1.36
C GLY A 9 0.15 9.75 1.87
N MET A 10 0.82 8.91 1.09
CA MET A 10 1.18 7.55 1.51
C MET A 10 2.44 7.49 2.37
N LEU A 11 2.56 6.45 3.19
CA LEU A 11 3.74 6.21 4.02
C LEU A 11 4.93 5.75 3.16
N PRO A 12 6.14 6.30 3.38
CA PRO A 12 7.33 5.94 2.60
C PRO A 12 7.60 4.44 2.47
N GLY A 13 7.45 3.66 3.56
CA GLY A 13 7.67 2.21 3.52
C GLY A 13 6.69 1.47 2.60
N ALA A 14 5.42 1.92 2.55
CA ALA A 14 4.45 1.39 1.61
C ALA A 14 4.76 1.81 0.17
N ILE A 15 5.17 3.08 -0.05
CA ILE A 15 5.58 3.56 -1.38
C ILE A 15 6.73 2.73 -1.94
N THR A 16 7.76 2.46 -1.13
CA THR A 16 8.90 1.63 -1.54
C THR A 16 8.44 0.27 -2.04
N LYS A 17 7.49 -0.37 -1.36
CA LYS A 17 6.96 -1.67 -1.77
C LYS A 17 6.10 -1.63 -3.02
N PHE A 18 5.30 -0.59 -3.20
CA PHE A 18 4.57 -0.42 -4.46
C PHE A 18 5.49 -0.08 -5.63
N ASP A 19 6.57 0.68 -5.42
CA ASP A 19 7.56 0.91 -6.48
C ASP A 19 8.34 -0.37 -6.83
N GLU A 20 8.63 -1.25 -5.86
CA GLU A 20 9.18 -2.60 -6.11
C GLU A 20 8.22 -3.42 -6.99
N LEU A 21 6.92 -3.47 -6.62
CA LEU A 21 5.90 -4.17 -7.40
C LEU A 21 5.80 -3.62 -8.83
N LEU A 22 5.74 -2.29 -9.00
CA LEU A 22 5.65 -1.66 -10.31
C LEU A 22 6.87 -1.94 -11.20
N ALA A 23 8.05 -2.13 -10.60
CA ALA A 23 9.24 -2.53 -11.33
C ALA A 23 9.17 -4.00 -11.78
N GLU A 24 8.66 -4.88 -10.92
CA GLU A 24 8.50 -6.31 -11.19
C GLU A 24 7.47 -6.58 -12.28
N VAL A 25 6.31 -5.91 -12.22
CA VAL A 25 5.21 -6.08 -13.17
C VAL A 25 5.24 -5.04 -14.30
N ALA A 26 6.37 -4.38 -14.54
CA ALA A 26 6.48 -3.33 -15.55
C ALA A 26 6.02 -3.77 -16.96
N GLY A 27 6.18 -5.05 -17.29
CA GLY A 27 5.73 -5.65 -18.55
C GLY A 27 4.21 -5.70 -18.73
N LEU A 28 3.44 -5.67 -17.63
CA LEU A 28 1.97 -5.70 -17.62
C LEU A 28 1.35 -4.30 -17.83
N ASN A 29 2.18 -3.25 -17.96
CA ASN A 29 1.76 -1.85 -18.09
C ASN A 29 0.82 -1.38 -16.94
N PRO A 30 1.26 -1.50 -15.67
CA PRO A 30 0.42 -1.17 -14.53
C PRO A 30 0.06 0.32 -14.48
N VAL A 31 -1.17 0.61 -14.09
CA VAL A 31 -1.70 1.97 -13.87
C VAL A 31 -2.11 2.12 -12.41
N ILE A 32 -1.56 3.14 -11.74
CA ILE A 32 -1.98 3.52 -10.39
C ILE A 32 -3.26 4.34 -10.50
N VAL A 33 -4.35 3.84 -9.96
CA VAL A 33 -5.68 4.46 -10.06
C VAL A 33 -5.95 5.38 -8.87
N LYS A 34 -5.53 4.97 -7.67
CA LYS A 34 -5.73 5.75 -6.45
C LYS A 34 -4.69 5.39 -5.38
N GLY A 35 -4.32 6.36 -4.55
CA GLY A 35 -3.51 6.17 -3.35
C GLY A 35 -4.29 6.57 -2.10
N TYR A 36 -3.63 7.24 -1.15
CA TYR A 36 -4.21 7.74 0.09
C TYR A 36 -5.58 8.41 -0.09
N ASP A 37 -6.54 8.06 0.78
CA ASP A 37 -7.89 8.62 0.80
C ASP A 37 -8.37 8.88 2.23
N VAL A 38 -8.42 10.15 2.61
CA VAL A 38 -8.90 10.60 3.92
C VAL A 38 -10.39 10.33 4.13
N THR A 39 -11.18 10.22 3.05
CA THR A 39 -12.64 10.03 3.13
C THR A 39 -13.02 8.57 3.38
N ALA A 40 -12.10 7.63 3.17
CA ALA A 40 -12.31 6.21 3.44
C ALA A 40 -12.44 5.86 4.94
N GLY A 41 -12.00 6.76 5.83
CA GLY A 41 -12.13 6.62 7.28
C GLY A 41 -11.12 5.64 7.91
N LYS A 42 -11.03 5.67 9.25
CA LYS A 42 -9.97 4.98 10.03
C LYS A 42 -10.00 3.45 9.96
N ASP A 43 -11.07 2.86 9.43
CA ASP A 43 -11.21 1.43 9.23
C ASP A 43 -10.69 0.97 7.86
N SER A 44 -10.10 1.88 7.06
CA SER A 44 -9.53 1.61 5.75
C SER A 44 -8.03 1.87 5.71
N PHE A 45 -7.27 0.97 5.08
CA PHE A 45 -5.84 1.14 4.84
C PHE A 45 -5.52 2.33 3.93
N PHE A 46 -6.48 2.79 3.12
CA PHE A 46 -6.33 4.01 2.32
C PHE A 46 -6.22 5.26 3.19
N TYR A 47 -6.93 5.32 4.31
CA TYR A 47 -6.84 6.44 5.27
C TYR A 47 -5.48 6.50 5.96
N TRP A 48 -4.80 5.37 6.11
CA TRP A 48 -3.50 5.30 6.75
C TRP A 48 -2.33 5.45 5.77
N GLY A 49 -2.63 5.62 4.47
CA GLY A 49 -1.61 5.83 3.45
C GLY A 49 -0.78 4.57 3.17
N VAL A 50 -1.33 3.38 3.43
CA VAL A 50 -0.65 2.10 3.21
C VAL A 50 -1.31 1.22 2.15
N ALA A 51 -2.38 1.73 1.53
CA ALA A 51 -3.04 1.09 0.40
C ALA A 51 -3.00 1.94 -0.86
N CYS A 52 -3.01 1.27 -2.01
CA CYS A 52 -3.24 1.87 -3.31
C CYS A 52 -4.12 0.94 -4.17
N ARG A 53 -4.61 1.47 -5.30
CA ARG A 53 -5.18 0.67 -6.38
C ARG A 53 -4.23 0.67 -7.55
N ILE A 54 -3.82 -0.51 -7.99
CA ILE A 54 -3.09 -0.71 -9.23
C ILE A 54 -3.91 -1.64 -10.13
N THR A 55 -3.97 -1.31 -11.41
CA THR A 55 -4.71 -2.10 -12.40
C THR A 55 -3.84 -2.37 -13.62
N VAL A 56 -4.07 -3.50 -14.28
CA VAL A 56 -3.43 -3.94 -15.53
C VAL A 56 -4.53 -4.36 -16.51
N ALA A 57 -4.18 -4.98 -17.64
CA ALA A 57 -5.21 -5.58 -18.50
C ALA A 57 -6.00 -6.65 -17.71
N PRO A 58 -7.31 -6.83 -17.96
CA PRO A 58 -8.12 -7.79 -17.20
C PRO A 58 -7.57 -9.22 -17.18
N ASP A 59 -6.94 -9.65 -18.27
CA ASP A 59 -6.34 -11.00 -18.40
C ASP A 59 -5.03 -11.15 -17.61
N ASP A 60 -4.42 -10.04 -17.14
CA ASP A 60 -3.15 -10.00 -16.42
C ASP A 60 -3.34 -9.74 -14.90
N MET A 61 -4.58 -9.63 -14.43
CA MET A 61 -4.88 -9.29 -13.03
C MET A 61 -4.38 -10.35 -12.05
N ASP A 62 -4.45 -11.64 -12.43
CA ASP A 62 -3.95 -12.75 -11.61
C ASP A 62 -2.42 -12.69 -11.46
N ASP A 63 -1.70 -12.30 -12.50
CA ASP A 63 -0.24 -12.12 -12.46
C ASP A 63 0.16 -10.93 -11.57
N LEU A 64 -0.62 -9.85 -11.59
CA LEU A 64 -0.43 -8.71 -10.70
C LEU A 64 -0.67 -9.08 -9.23
N GLU A 65 -1.73 -9.83 -8.95
CA GLU A 65 -2.06 -10.30 -7.60
C GLU A 65 -0.94 -11.21 -7.06
N ALA A 66 -0.49 -12.18 -7.85
CA ALA A 66 0.60 -13.09 -7.47
C ALA A 66 1.90 -12.34 -7.13
N ALA A 67 2.33 -11.39 -7.97
CA ALA A 67 3.53 -10.59 -7.70
C ALA A 67 3.39 -9.71 -6.46
N ALA A 68 2.20 -9.16 -6.21
CA ALA A 68 1.93 -8.38 -5.00
C ALA A 68 2.07 -9.25 -3.74
N GLU A 69 1.49 -10.45 -3.74
CA GLU A 69 1.56 -11.37 -2.61
C GLU A 69 2.99 -11.85 -2.32
N GLU A 70 3.81 -12.11 -3.35
CA GLU A 70 5.23 -12.47 -3.19
C GLU A 70 6.05 -11.39 -2.48
N LEU A 71 5.68 -10.11 -2.66
CA LEU A 71 6.28 -8.97 -1.96
C LEU A 71 5.69 -8.71 -0.57
N GLY A 72 4.74 -9.53 -0.11
CA GLY A 72 4.05 -9.37 1.16
C GLY A 72 3.03 -8.23 1.15
N ILE A 73 2.53 -7.85 -0.02
CA ILE A 73 1.44 -6.89 -0.19
C ILE A 73 0.13 -7.68 -0.18
N THR A 74 -0.79 -7.29 0.71
CA THR A 74 -2.09 -7.94 0.84
C THR A 74 -3.02 -7.46 -0.26
N TRP A 75 -3.60 -8.39 -1.01
CA TRP A 75 -4.66 -8.09 -1.96
C TRP A 75 -6.01 -7.87 -1.26
N LEU A 76 -6.71 -6.79 -1.59
CA LEU A 76 -8.01 -6.42 -1.02
C LEU A 76 -9.17 -6.59 -2.02
N GLY A 77 -8.86 -6.84 -3.30
CA GLY A 77 -9.82 -7.02 -4.40
C GLY A 77 -9.88 -5.83 -5.36
N ASP A 78 -10.29 -6.08 -6.61
CA ASP A 78 -10.41 -5.06 -7.67
C ASP A 78 -9.14 -4.19 -7.88
N GLY A 79 -7.96 -4.77 -7.65
CA GLY A 79 -6.68 -4.05 -7.72
C GLY A 79 -6.35 -3.21 -6.49
N ASP A 80 -7.24 -3.13 -5.49
CA ASP A 80 -6.92 -2.56 -4.19
C ASP A 80 -5.98 -3.49 -3.44
N MET A 81 -4.91 -2.92 -2.88
CA MET A 81 -3.85 -3.65 -2.21
C MET A 81 -3.23 -2.81 -1.11
N ALA A 82 -2.71 -3.46 -0.06
CA ALA A 82 -2.11 -2.79 1.08
C ALA A 82 -0.79 -3.44 1.53
N TYR A 83 0.22 -2.61 1.76
CA TYR A 83 1.45 -3.05 2.42
C TYR A 83 1.45 -2.59 3.87
N THR A 84 1.31 -3.54 4.80
CA THR A 84 1.21 -3.23 6.23
C THR A 84 2.41 -3.73 7.04
N ASN A 85 3.37 -4.42 6.43
CA ASN A 85 4.48 -5.06 7.13
C ASN A 85 3.99 -5.98 8.28
N GLY A 86 2.87 -6.69 8.05
CA GLY A 86 2.23 -7.57 9.04
C GLY A 86 1.41 -6.85 10.12
N LEU A 87 1.33 -5.52 10.10
CA LEU A 87 0.50 -4.74 11.03
C LEU A 87 -0.98 -4.81 10.67
N THR A 88 -1.83 -4.71 11.68
CA THR A 88 -3.29 -4.67 11.57
C THR A 88 -3.80 -3.23 11.56
N ILE A 89 -5.04 -3.02 11.12
CA ILE A 89 -5.69 -1.70 11.19
C ILE A 89 -5.73 -1.12 12.62
N GLU A 90 -5.80 -1.97 13.64
CA GLU A 90 -5.80 -1.55 15.04
C GLU A 90 -4.44 -1.00 15.47
N ASP A 91 -3.34 -1.54 14.94
CA ASP A 91 -1.99 -1.00 15.18
C ASP A 91 -1.89 0.44 14.65
N PHE A 92 -2.42 0.71 13.45
CA PHE A 92 -2.44 2.06 12.88
C PHE A 92 -3.28 3.02 13.73
N LYS A 93 -4.42 2.58 14.27
CA LYS A 93 -5.28 3.36 15.16
C LYS A 93 -4.60 3.79 16.46
N THR A 94 -3.49 3.15 16.87
CA THR A 94 -2.68 3.59 18.01
C THR A 94 -1.87 4.86 17.75
N TYR A 95 -1.75 5.29 16.49
CA TYR A 95 -0.88 6.40 16.07
C TYR A 95 0.61 6.19 16.36
N ARG A 96 1.03 4.93 16.55
CA ARG A 96 2.43 4.56 16.81
C ARG A 96 3.14 3.97 15.60
N VAL A 97 2.47 3.85 14.46
CA VAL A 97 3.10 3.40 13.22
C VAL A 97 3.89 4.54 12.58
N ASN A 98 5.18 4.33 12.32
CA ASN A 98 6.04 5.33 11.69
C ASN A 98 5.92 5.31 10.15
N GLY A 99 6.68 6.18 9.48
CA GLY A 99 6.70 6.25 8.01
C GLY A 99 7.24 5.00 7.31
N ASP A 100 7.98 4.15 8.03
CA ASP A 100 8.54 2.89 7.52
C ASP A 100 7.58 1.71 7.73
N VAL A 101 6.35 1.98 8.22
CA VAL A 101 5.33 0.97 8.50
C VAL A 101 5.79 0.01 9.62
N GLU A 102 6.40 0.57 10.66
CA GLU A 102 6.83 -0.16 11.86
C GLU A 102 6.14 0.40 13.10
N LEU A 103 5.76 -0.49 14.02
CA LEU A 103 5.17 -0.10 15.30
C LEU A 103 6.24 0.43 16.24
N THR A 104 6.16 1.71 16.59
CA THR A 104 7.09 2.33 17.55
C THR A 104 6.72 1.98 18.99
N PRO A 105 7.71 1.93 19.92
CA PRO A 105 7.46 1.69 21.33
C PRO A 105 6.48 2.70 21.94
N GLU A 106 5.81 2.28 23.00
CA GLU A 106 4.95 3.18 23.77
C GLU A 106 5.84 4.18 24.49
N LYS A 107 5.50 5.47 24.41
CA LYS A 107 6.11 6.44 25.31
C LYS A 107 5.44 6.28 26.67
N GLU A 108 6.15 5.74 27.64
CA GLU A 108 5.77 5.87 29.05
C GLU A 108 5.71 7.38 29.38
N VAL A 109 4.55 7.81 29.88
CA VAL A 109 4.30 9.18 30.36
C VAL A 109 4.70 9.37 31.80
#